data_AF-A0A521RX76-F1
#
_entry.id   AF-A0A521RX76-F1
#
_cell.length_a   1.000
_cell.length_b   1.000
_cell.length_c   1.000
_cell.angle_alpha   90.00
_cell.angle_beta   90.00
_cell.angle_gamma   90.00
#
_symmetry.space_group_name_H-M   'P 1'
#
loop_
_entity.id
_entity.type
_entity.pdbx_description
1 polymer ?
#
loop_
_entity_poly.entity_id
_entity_poly.type
_entity_poly.pdbx_seq_one_letter_code
_entity_poly.pdbx_strand_id
1 'polypeptide(L)'
;MHSERTQVLLTPAQRERLQRIASREGRSLGAVIRDAVDAYTLPRARPRGEALQSLFAQNAPVDDWTVMKAEIERGALGRAGPDDPVR
;
A
#
# COMPACT_ATOMS: atom_id res chain seq x y z
N MET A 1 -21.00 0.09 -3.97
CA MET A 1 -20.08 -1.06 -3.90
C MET A 1 -20.67 -2.16 -4.76
N HIS A 2 -20.03 -2.52 -5.86
CA HIS A 2 -20.48 -3.60 -6.73
C HIS A 2 -19.96 -4.94 -6.19
N SER A 3 -20.79 -5.97 -6.18
CA SER A 3 -20.41 -7.32 -5.79
C SER A 3 -20.73 -8.27 -6.93
N GLU A 4 -19.80 -9.16 -7.24
CA GLU A 4 -19.99 -10.21 -8.24
C GLU A 4 -20.15 -11.57 -7.55
N ARG A 5 -20.97 -12.46 -8.14
CA ARG A 5 -21.18 -13.80 -7.59
C ARG A 5 -20.06 -14.72 -8.05
N THR A 6 -19.26 -15.18 -7.09
CA THR A 6 -18.25 -16.22 -7.29
C THR A 6 -18.59 -17.44 -6.45
N GLN A 7 -18.55 -18.64 -7.04
CA GLN A 7 -18.76 -19.90 -6.33
C GLN A 7 -17.42 -20.61 -6.12
N VAL A 8 -17.11 -20.94 -4.87
CA VAL A 8 -15.88 -21.65 -4.49
C VAL A 8 -16.26 -22.82 -3.58
N LEU A 9 -15.71 -24.00 -3.86
CA LEU A 9 -15.86 -25.15 -2.99
C LEU A 9 -14.81 -25.11 -1.88
N LEU A 10 -15.26 -25.17 -0.63
CA LEU A 10 -14.40 -25.24 0.55
C LEU A 10 -14.45 -26.66 1.12
N THR A 11 -13.37 -27.08 1.76
CA THR A 11 -13.43 -28.29 2.58
C THR A 11 -14.38 -28.09 3.76
N PRO A 12 -14.99 -29.16 4.31
CA PRO A 12 -15.86 -29.03 5.48
C PRO A 12 -15.17 -28.31 6.64
N ALA A 13 -13.90 -28.65 6.92
CA ALA A 13 -13.12 -28.03 7.98
C ALA A 13 -12.84 -26.52 7.75
N GLN A 14 -12.62 -26.09 6.50
CA GLN A 14 -12.49 -24.67 6.17
C GLN A 14 -13.80 -23.93 6.42
N ARG A 15 -14.93 -24.49 5.96
CA ARG A 15 -16.25 -23.89 6.14
C ARG A 15 -16.62 -23.78 7.62
N GLU A 16 -16.40 -24.82 8.41
CA GLU A 16 -16.64 -24.79 9.86
C GLU A 16 -15.78 -23.75 10.59
N ARG A 17 -14.51 -23.60 10.20
CA ARG A 17 -13.64 -22.58 10.78
C ARG A 17 -14.15 -21.17 10.50
N LEU A 18 -14.53 -20.89 9.26
CA LEU A 18 -15.11 -19.60 8.88
C LEU A 18 -16.45 -19.35 9.59
N GLN A 19 -17.29 -20.37 9.73
CA GLN A 19 -18.56 -20.27 10.44
C GLN A 19 -18.36 -19.93 11.92
N ARG A 20 -17.38 -20.56 12.59
CA ARG A 20 -17.03 -20.24 13.98
C ARG A 20 -16.55 -18.79 14.13
N ILE A 21 -15.75 -18.30 13.19
CA ILE A 21 -15.28 -16.90 13.18
C ILE A 21 -16.47 -15.95 13.02
N ALA A 22 -17.33 -16.20 12.03
CA ALA A 22 -18.53 -15.41 11.77
C ALA A 22 -19.45 -15.34 12.99
N SER A 23 -19.73 -16.49 13.63
CA SER A 23 -20.55 -16.57 14.84
C SER A 23 -19.91 -15.85 16.03
N ARG A 24 -18.60 -16.02 16.25
CA ARG A 24 -17.87 -15.33 17.33
C ARG A 24 -17.91 -13.81 17.18
N GLU A 25 -17.86 -13.32 15.95
CA GLU A 25 -17.79 -11.88 15.65
C GLU A 25 -19.16 -11.24 15.40
N GLY A 26 -20.25 -12.02 15.37
CA GLY A 26 -21.58 -11.51 15.03
C GLY A 26 -21.71 -11.02 13.58
N ARG A 27 -20.92 -11.60 12.66
CA ARG A 27 -20.82 -11.17 11.26
C ARG A 27 -21.36 -12.25 10.32
N SER A 28 -21.71 -11.86 9.10
CA SER A 28 -22.09 -12.84 8.07
C SER A 28 -20.87 -13.60 7.56
N LEU A 29 -21.07 -14.86 7.14
CA LEU A 29 -20.00 -15.68 6.54
C LEU A 29 -19.39 -14.98 5.32
N GLY A 30 -20.21 -14.31 4.49
CA GLY A 30 -19.74 -13.56 3.34
C GLY A 30 -18.88 -12.35 3.70
N ALA A 31 -19.11 -11.70 4.85
CA ALA A 31 -18.23 -10.62 5.33
C ALA A 31 -16.86 -11.16 5.72
N VAL A 32 -16.81 -12.28 6.46
CA VAL A 32 -15.54 -12.94 6.83
C VAL A 32 -14.76 -13.41 5.61
N ILE A 33 -15.44 -13.97 4.61
CA ILE A 33 -14.80 -14.40 3.35
C ILE A 33 -14.22 -13.19 2.60
N ARG A 34 -14.96 -12.08 2.50
CA ARG A 34 -14.46 -10.87 1.85
C ARG A 34 -13.22 -10.31 2.54
N ASP A 35 -13.22 -10.21 3.87
CA ASP A 35 -12.03 -9.76 4.62
C ASP A 35 -10.81 -10.64 4.34
N ALA A 36 -11.01 -11.97 4.28
CA ALA A 36 -9.92 -12.89 3.98
C ALA A 36 -9.39 -12.73 2.55
N VAL A 37 -10.27 -12.48 1.59
CA VAL A 37 -9.90 -12.17 0.20
C VAL A 37 -9.16 -10.84 0.14
N ASP A 38 -9.68 -9.80 0.78
CA ASP A 38 -9.04 -8.47 0.84
C ASP A 38 -7.65 -8.56 1.47
N ALA A 39 -7.51 -9.26 2.59
CA ALA A 39 -6.20 -9.49 3.23
C ALA A 39 -5.20 -10.22 2.32
N TYR A 40 -5.68 -11.08 1.42
CA TYR A 40 -4.85 -11.80 0.46
C TYR A 40 -4.49 -10.96 -0.78
N THR A 41 -5.40 -10.09 -1.23
CA THR A 41 -5.25 -9.30 -2.47
C THR A 41 -4.70 -7.90 -2.23
N LEU A 42 -4.75 -7.39 -0.99
CA LEU A 42 -4.18 -6.10 -0.64
C LEU A 42 -2.71 -6.04 -1.07
N PRO A 43 -2.26 -4.92 -1.66
CA PRO A 43 -0.87 -4.75 -2.03
C PRO A 43 -0.02 -4.97 -0.78
N ARG A 44 0.75 -6.06 -0.76
CA ARG A 44 1.85 -6.16 0.20
C ARG A 44 2.72 -4.95 -0.04
N ALA A 45 3.13 -4.25 1.02
CA ALA A 45 4.18 -3.25 0.92
C ALA A 45 5.27 -3.86 0.06
N ARG A 46 5.65 -3.18 -1.05
CA ARG A 46 6.62 -3.73 -2.00
C ARG A 46 7.77 -4.31 -1.16
N PRO A 47 8.18 -5.56 -1.40
CA PRO A 47 9.35 -6.11 -0.74
C PRO A 47 10.43 -5.03 -0.76
N ARG A 48 11.08 -4.76 0.38
CA ARG A 48 12.05 -3.66 0.51
C ARG A 48 13.03 -3.63 -0.68
N GLY A 49 13.40 -4.80 -1.19
CA GLY A 49 14.19 -4.96 -2.42
C GLY A 49 13.56 -4.38 -3.68
N GLU A 50 12.28 -4.62 -3.96
CA GLU A 50 11.60 -4.08 -5.15
C GLU A 50 11.43 -2.55 -5.09
N ALA A 51 11.19 -1.99 -3.91
CA ALA A 51 11.16 -0.54 -3.72
C ALA A 51 12.54 0.08 -3.99
N LEU A 52 13.61 -0.52 -3.47
CA LEU A 52 14.99 -0.09 -3.72
C LEU A 52 15.38 -0.24 -5.19
N GLN A 53 15.03 -1.36 -5.84
CA GLN A 53 15.27 -1.57 -7.26
C GLN A 53 14.54 -0.52 -8.11
N SER A 54 13.31 -0.18 -7.76
CA SER A 54 12.56 0.89 -8.42
C SER A 54 13.17 2.28 -8.20
N LEU A 55 13.88 2.52 -7.08
CA LEU A 55 14.61 3.76 -6.84
C LEU A 55 15.91 3.80 -7.65
N PHE A 56 16.69 2.71 -7.67
CA PHE A 56 17.94 2.64 -8.43
C PHE A 56 17.71 2.64 -9.95
N ALA A 57 16.64 2.02 -10.43
CA ALA A 57 16.28 1.98 -11.84
C ALA A 57 15.92 3.36 -12.42
N GLN A 58 15.67 4.36 -11.58
CA GLN A 58 15.38 5.71 -12.06
C GLN A 58 16.60 6.40 -12.68
N ASN A 59 17.82 5.82 -12.57
CA ASN A 59 19.08 6.33 -13.15
C ASN A 59 19.15 7.87 -13.04
N ALA A 60 18.70 8.40 -11.90
CA ALA A 60 18.64 9.83 -11.70
C ALA A 60 20.08 10.33 -11.75
N PRO A 61 20.40 11.29 -12.63
CA PRO A 61 21.72 11.88 -12.66
C PRO A 61 21.93 12.58 -11.32
N VAL A 62 22.76 11.98 -10.47
CA VAL A 62 23.23 12.61 -9.24
C VAL A 62 24.67 13.03 -9.48
N ASP A 63 24.92 14.34 -9.38
CA ASP A 63 26.26 14.90 -9.38
C ASP A 63 27.03 14.51 -8.10
N ASP A 64 28.27 14.95 -7.98
CA ASP A 64 29.07 14.79 -6.76
C ASP A 64 28.25 15.20 -5.53
N TRP A 65 28.39 14.43 -4.45
CA TRP A 65 27.72 14.66 -3.16
C TRP A 65 27.76 16.13 -2.70
N THR A 66 28.88 16.80 -2.96
CA THR A 66 29.09 18.22 -2.62
C THR A 66 28.10 19.14 -3.34
N VAL A 67 27.85 18.88 -4.62
CA VAL A 67 26.93 19.64 -5.47
C VAL A 67 25.48 19.33 -5.06
N MET A 68 25.14 18.04 -4.95
CA MET A 68 23.78 17.61 -4.59
C MET A 68 23.36 18.14 -3.22
N LYS A 69 24.27 18.13 -2.22
CA LYS A 69 23.98 18.67 -0.89
C LYS A 69 23.68 20.17 -0.95
N ALA A 70 24.47 20.94 -1.70
CA ALA A 70 24.26 22.38 -1.86
C ALA A 70 22.92 22.70 -2.54
N GLU A 71 22.48 21.88 -3.49
CA GLU A 71 21.16 22.01 -4.14
C GLU A 71 20.01 21.67 -3.21
N ILE A 72 20.11 20.59 -2.42
CA ILE A 72 19.10 20.22 -1.41
C ILE A 72 18.96 21.32 -0.37
N GLU A 73 20.07 21.84 0.15
CA GLU A 73 20.07 22.93 1.14
C GLU A 73 19.44 24.20 0.54
N ARG A 74 19.77 24.55 -0.71
CA ARG A 74 19.17 25.68 -1.41
C ARG A 74 17.66 25.50 -1.64
N GLY A 75 17.22 24.31 -2.04
CA GLY A 75 15.80 23.98 -2.24
C GLY A 75 14.99 23.97 -0.95
N ALA A 76 15.58 23.49 0.16
CA ALA A 76 14.96 23.53 1.48
C ALA A 76 14.81 24.95 2.02
N LEU A 77 15.75 25.85 1.70
CA LEU A 77 15.72 27.27 2.07
C LEU A 77 14.83 28.10 1.12
N GLY A 78 14.63 27.66 -0.13
CA GLY A 78 13.80 28.34 -1.13
C GLY A 78 12.29 28.23 -0.96
N ARG A 79 11.79 27.38 -0.04
CA ARG A 79 10.36 27.29 0.30
C ARG A 79 9.92 28.27 1.40
N ALA A 80 10.84 29.09 1.90
CA ALA A 80 10.60 30.15 2.88
C ALA A 80 11.11 31.52 2.36
N GLY A 81 10.85 31.82 1.09
CA GLY A 81 11.06 33.15 0.49
C GLY A 81 9.71 33.86 0.25
N PRO A 82 9.64 35.20 0.35
CA PRO A 82 8.42 35.98 0.61
C PRO A 82 7.46 36.18 -0.59
N ASP A 83 7.52 35.32 -1.60
CA ASP A 83 6.69 35.44 -2.81
C ASP A 83 5.63 34.33 -2.84
N ASP A 84 4.71 34.37 -1.87
CA ASP A 84 3.40 33.74 -1.98
C ASP A 84 2.49 34.78 -2.67
N PRO A 85 2.12 34.63 -3.96
CA PRO A 85 1.23 35.58 -4.58
C PRO A 85 -0.16 35.37 -3.98
N VAL A 86 -0.60 36.33 -3.19
CA VAL A 86 -2.03 36.54 -2.97
C VAL A 86 -2.66 36.88 -4.33
N ARG A 87 -3.09 35.85 -5.08
CA ARG A 87 -4.31 35.77 -5.90
C ARG A 87 -4.33 34.54 -6.80
#